data_AF-A0A9P8FZA9-F1
#
_entry.id   AF-A0A9P8FZA9-F1
#
_cell.length_a   1.000
_cell.length_b   1.000
_cell.length_c   1.000
_cell.angle_alpha   90.00
_cell.angle_beta   90.00
_cell.angle_gamma   90.00
#
_symmetry.space_group_name_H-M   'P 1'
#
loop_
_entity.id
_entity.type
_entity.pdbx_description
1 polymer ?
#
loop_
_entity_poly.entity_id
_entity_poly.type
_entity_poly.pdbx_seq_one_letter_code
_entity_poly.pdbx_strand_id
1 'polypeptide(L)'
;MQLTAFVIALSVGGSLAQVKEDQLPFPDVTYPDAISPNPNAVSGAQSNQTSPPRYPSPWGSGAGEWAEAYKKAIKVVEQLTLEEKVNLTTGSGWQQEQCVGQTGGVPRLGIRGQCLQDSPVGVRYTDFVSLFPAGINVGATWDKRLAYERGKSMGFESRDKGVTVQLGPVAGALGRSPASGRNWEGFSPDPYLTGKLFAASIRGIQSTGVQACAKHYVGNEQEHFRQVPESRDYGFNITQPGSSNIDDQTLHELYVWPFADAVKAGVASVMCSYNLVNNSQACQNSEQSGNAIADVLYGRVNPGAKLPFTMGRKRSDYGTDVLYTPNSEVPQLNFQEGVFIDYRGFDHRNATPIYEFGFGLSYTTFEYSDLTVEKLDVAEYKPTTGISGPAPIYGIINNDTSAHTFPENITRIPLYIYSWLNSTNLSESYGAANFGDNSFIPENALNDSSFPYPPSSGPNGGNQGLWDILYHVGVNITNTGHVVGDEVPQLYLSMGGPYDPKAVLRGFERVTIDPGKTVQVTFPLARRDLANWDTEAQDWVVSEYKKTVFVGSSSRDLSLSTVLE
;
A
#
# COMPACT_ATOMS: atom_id res chain seq x y z
N MET A 1 -21.90 -32.16 -33.91
CA MET A 1 -22.77 -31.95 -32.75
C MET A 1 -22.20 -30.79 -31.95
N GLN A 2 -22.68 -29.57 -32.20
CA GLN A 2 -22.20 -28.35 -31.53
C GLN A 2 -23.15 -27.99 -30.39
N LEU A 3 -22.62 -27.63 -29.22
CA LEU A 3 -23.38 -26.90 -28.20
C LEU A 3 -23.17 -25.40 -28.47
N THR A 4 -24.22 -24.73 -28.95
CA THR A 4 -24.23 -23.28 -29.14
C THR A 4 -24.58 -22.62 -27.80
N ALA A 5 -23.59 -22.01 -27.15
CA ALA A 5 -23.83 -21.21 -25.95
C ALA A 5 -24.52 -19.89 -26.34
N PHE A 6 -25.80 -19.73 -25.96
CA PHE A 6 -26.54 -18.48 -26.14
C PHE A 6 -26.09 -17.44 -25.09
N VAL A 7 -25.15 -16.57 -25.47
CA VAL A 7 -24.90 -15.32 -24.73
C VAL A 7 -25.91 -14.29 -25.23
N ILE A 8 -26.82 -13.86 -24.36
CA ILE A 8 -27.77 -12.79 -24.68
C ILE A 8 -27.05 -11.45 -24.60
N ALA A 9 -26.48 -11.02 -25.73
CA ALA A 9 -25.96 -9.67 -25.90
C ALA A 9 -27.13 -8.68 -26.04
N LEU A 10 -27.60 -8.15 -24.91
CA LEU A 10 -28.52 -7.00 -24.90
C LEU A 10 -27.77 -5.74 -25.35
N SER A 11 -27.75 -5.52 -26.67
CA SER A 11 -27.24 -4.30 -27.28
C SER A 11 -28.17 -3.12 -26.98
N VAL A 12 -28.04 -2.53 -25.80
CA VAL A 12 -28.75 -1.29 -25.43
C VAL A 12 -28.13 -0.14 -26.23
N GLY A 13 -28.63 0.07 -27.44
CA GLY A 13 -28.33 1.21 -28.31
C GLY A 13 -28.95 2.51 -27.78
N GLY A 14 -28.68 2.84 -26.52
CA GLY A 14 -29.00 4.14 -25.96
C GLY A 14 -27.95 5.15 -26.39
N SER A 15 -28.40 6.29 -26.93
CA SER A 15 -27.55 7.48 -26.98
C SER A 15 -27.05 7.80 -25.57
N LEU A 16 -25.76 8.05 -25.41
CA LEU A 16 -25.25 8.69 -24.20
C LEU A 16 -25.93 10.06 -24.08
N ALA A 17 -26.96 10.14 -23.25
CA ALA A 17 -27.53 11.40 -22.86
C ALA A 17 -26.42 12.19 -22.16
N GLN A 18 -26.08 13.38 -22.67
CA GLN A 18 -25.25 14.30 -21.91
C GLN A 18 -25.96 14.55 -20.59
N VAL A 19 -25.37 14.08 -19.50
CA VAL A 19 -25.69 14.59 -18.17
C VAL A 19 -25.43 16.09 -18.25
N LYS A 20 -26.46 16.89 -17.96
CA LYS A 20 -26.31 18.34 -17.97
C LYS A 20 -25.19 18.73 -17.01
N GLU A 21 -24.36 19.70 -17.39
CA GLU A 21 -23.25 20.18 -16.55
C GLU A 21 -23.78 20.65 -15.17
N ASP A 22 -24.97 21.25 -15.16
CA ASP A 22 -25.78 21.62 -13.98
C ASP A 22 -26.26 20.43 -13.10
N GLN A 23 -25.84 19.19 -13.36
CA GLN A 23 -26.08 18.01 -12.51
C GLN A 23 -24.84 17.14 -12.22
N LEU A 24 -23.61 17.59 -12.53
CA LEU A 24 -22.40 16.99 -11.96
C LEU A 24 -22.28 17.45 -10.49
N PRO A 25 -22.47 16.56 -9.49
CA PRO A 25 -22.71 17.02 -8.13
C PRO A 25 -21.42 17.11 -7.32
N PHE A 26 -21.33 18.18 -6.52
CA PHE A 26 -20.27 18.51 -5.56
C PHE A 26 -18.92 18.94 -6.17
N PRO A 27 -18.48 20.21 -5.96
CA PRO A 27 -17.07 20.58 -6.10
C PRO A 27 -16.22 20.02 -4.93
N ASP A 28 -16.89 19.60 -3.85
CA ASP A 28 -16.31 19.05 -2.63
C ASP A 28 -16.26 17.52 -2.67
N VAL A 29 -15.05 16.98 -2.52
CA VAL A 29 -14.71 15.54 -2.59
C VAL A 29 -15.11 14.72 -1.37
N THR A 30 -15.69 15.39 -0.37
CA THR A 30 -16.15 14.86 0.90
C THR A 30 -17.47 15.55 1.20
N TYR A 31 -18.51 14.76 1.47
CA TYR A 31 -19.83 15.29 1.74
C TYR A 31 -19.83 15.99 3.12
N PRO A 32 -20.57 17.10 3.32
CA PRO A 32 -20.51 17.86 4.59
C PRO A 32 -20.92 17.08 5.84
N ASP A 33 -21.72 16.01 5.71
CA ASP A 33 -22.08 15.09 6.78
C ASP A 33 -20.98 14.05 7.10
N ALA A 34 -19.96 13.92 6.24
CA ALA A 34 -18.89 12.93 6.32
C ALA A 34 -17.51 13.51 6.67
N ILE A 35 -17.44 14.81 6.98
CA ILE A 35 -16.23 15.45 7.52
C ILE A 35 -15.93 14.85 8.91
N SER A 36 -14.65 14.57 9.17
CA SER A 36 -14.19 13.95 10.41
C SER A 36 -14.54 14.80 11.64
N PRO A 37 -14.99 14.18 12.76
CA PRO A 37 -15.17 14.88 14.03
C PRO A 37 -13.83 15.29 14.67
N ASN A 38 -12.70 14.75 14.18
CA ASN A 38 -11.36 15.08 14.66
C ASN A 38 -10.87 16.42 14.08
N PRO A 39 -10.65 17.47 14.88
CA PRO A 39 -10.18 18.77 14.38
C PRO A 39 -8.76 18.69 13.79
N ASN A 40 -7.93 17.74 14.21
CA ASN A 40 -6.58 17.55 13.66
C ASN A 40 -6.66 16.96 12.25
N ALA A 41 -7.59 16.03 11.99
CA ALA A 41 -7.81 15.49 10.66
C ALA A 41 -8.33 16.56 9.68
N VAL A 42 -9.26 17.40 10.12
CA VAL A 42 -9.79 18.49 9.27
C VAL A 42 -8.72 19.56 9.00
N SER A 43 -7.99 20.00 10.02
CA SER A 43 -6.94 21.03 9.86
C SER A 43 -5.69 20.52 9.12
N GLY A 44 -5.39 19.22 9.24
CA GLY A 44 -4.34 18.51 8.51
C GLY A 44 -4.77 17.95 7.15
N ALA A 45 -5.93 18.31 6.61
CA ALA A 45 -6.37 17.92 5.26
C ALA A 45 -6.93 19.14 4.50
N GLN A 46 -6.04 19.99 4.00
CA GLN A 46 -6.39 21.31 3.44
C GLN A 46 -5.78 21.60 2.07
N SER A 47 -6.46 22.43 1.28
CA SER A 47 -5.97 22.88 -0.03
C SER A 47 -4.69 23.69 0.12
N ASN A 48 -3.68 23.39 -0.72
CA ASN A 48 -2.33 23.96 -0.69
C ASN A 48 -1.52 23.63 0.58
N GLN A 49 -1.91 22.59 1.32
CA GLN A 49 -1.11 22.02 2.41
C GLN A 49 0.26 21.56 1.91
N THR A 50 1.29 21.72 2.75
CA THR A 50 2.70 21.45 2.41
C THR A 50 3.22 20.21 3.15
N SER A 51 4.03 19.41 2.47
CA SER A 51 4.78 18.29 3.05
C SER A 51 6.11 18.83 3.62
N PRO A 52 6.36 18.76 4.94
CA PRO A 52 7.59 19.26 5.53
C PRO A 52 8.83 18.45 5.10
N PRO A 53 10.00 19.11 4.97
CA PRO A 53 11.24 18.41 4.60
C PRO A 53 11.67 17.44 5.71
N ARG A 54 12.07 16.22 5.30
CA ARG A 54 12.62 15.18 6.20
C ARG A 54 13.90 14.62 5.58
N TYR A 55 15.06 15.05 6.09
CA TYR A 55 16.38 14.73 5.55
C TYR A 55 17.37 14.41 6.68
N PRO A 56 18.44 13.62 6.41
CA PRO A 56 18.78 12.97 5.14
C PRO A 56 17.85 11.81 4.78
N SER A 57 18.01 11.25 3.58
CA SER A 57 17.38 9.97 3.23
C SER A 57 18.08 8.82 3.99
N PRO A 58 17.38 7.98 4.77
CA PRO A 58 18.01 6.91 5.53
C PRO A 58 18.77 5.90 4.66
N TRP A 59 20.01 5.62 5.03
CA TRP A 59 20.77 4.51 4.46
C TRP A 59 20.39 3.18 5.12
N GLY A 60 20.38 2.11 4.32
CA GLY A 60 20.12 0.76 4.81
C GLY A 60 21.13 0.33 5.88
N SER A 61 20.65 -0.28 6.95
CA SER A 61 21.47 -0.77 8.07
C SER A 61 21.73 -2.28 8.03
N GLY A 62 20.99 -3.02 7.20
CA GLY A 62 20.98 -4.49 7.21
C GLY A 62 20.39 -5.09 8.50
N ALA A 63 19.53 -4.37 9.22
CA ALA A 63 18.91 -4.85 10.44
C ALA A 63 17.87 -5.97 10.19
N GLY A 64 17.59 -6.76 11.22
CA GLY A 64 16.63 -7.87 11.15
C GLY A 64 17.05 -8.95 10.15
N GLU A 65 16.09 -9.48 9.37
CA GLU A 65 16.33 -10.55 8.39
C GLU A 65 17.17 -10.08 7.17
N TRP A 66 17.27 -8.77 6.94
CA TRP A 66 18.03 -8.20 5.84
C TRP A 66 19.54 -8.39 5.95
N ALA A 67 20.06 -8.75 7.13
CA ALA A 67 21.51 -8.81 7.41
C ALA A 67 22.32 -9.60 6.37
N GLU A 68 21.85 -10.78 5.96
CA GLU A 68 22.56 -11.61 4.97
C GLU A 68 22.34 -11.18 3.52
N ALA A 69 21.28 -10.42 3.23
CA ALA A 69 21.09 -9.78 1.92
C ALA A 69 22.00 -8.54 1.81
N TYR A 70 22.03 -7.70 2.85
CA TYR A 70 22.81 -6.47 2.92
C TYR A 70 24.32 -6.75 2.85
N LYS A 71 24.83 -7.74 3.59
CA LYS A 71 26.23 -8.21 3.49
C LYS A 71 26.63 -8.70 2.08
N LYS A 72 25.68 -9.20 1.29
CA LYS A 72 25.92 -9.60 -0.11
C LYS A 72 25.85 -8.40 -1.05
N ALA A 73 24.89 -7.50 -0.84
CA ALA A 73 24.76 -6.25 -1.60
C ALA A 73 26.05 -5.41 -1.49
N ILE A 74 26.57 -5.18 -0.27
CA ILE A 74 27.86 -4.50 -0.03
C ILE A 74 28.97 -5.09 -0.91
N LYS A 75 29.22 -6.40 -0.81
CA LYS A 75 30.29 -7.09 -1.55
C LYS A 75 30.16 -6.98 -3.07
N VAL A 76 28.96 -6.72 -3.60
CA VAL A 76 28.76 -6.44 -5.03
C VAL A 76 28.99 -4.95 -5.31
N VAL A 77 28.34 -4.06 -4.55
CA VAL A 77 28.38 -2.60 -4.75
C VAL A 77 29.79 -2.00 -4.57
N GLU A 78 30.60 -2.58 -3.66
CA GLU A 78 32.02 -2.23 -3.48
C GLU A 78 32.87 -2.47 -4.74
N GLN A 79 32.47 -3.39 -5.61
CA GLN A 79 33.17 -3.71 -6.85
C GLN A 79 32.71 -2.86 -8.05
N LEU A 80 31.65 -2.06 -7.92
CA LEU A 80 31.02 -1.35 -9.04
C LEU A 80 31.67 0.01 -9.33
N THR A 81 31.83 0.34 -10.61
CA THR A 81 32.09 1.72 -11.05
C THR A 81 30.86 2.61 -10.84
N LEU A 82 30.98 3.92 -11.11
CA LEU A 82 29.86 4.85 -11.02
C LEU A 82 28.77 4.51 -12.06
N GLU A 83 29.18 4.17 -13.27
CA GLU A 83 28.32 3.77 -14.40
C GLU A 83 27.49 2.55 -14.04
N GLU A 84 28.13 1.55 -13.43
CA GLU A 84 27.51 0.29 -13.05
C GLU A 84 26.54 0.47 -11.87
N LYS A 85 26.76 1.45 -11.00
CA LYS A 85 25.79 1.87 -9.97
C LYS A 85 24.59 2.57 -10.61
N VAL A 86 24.83 3.53 -11.52
CA VAL A 86 23.76 4.25 -12.24
C VAL A 86 22.92 3.31 -13.13
N ASN A 87 23.54 2.33 -13.77
CA ASN A 87 22.84 1.30 -14.56
C ASN A 87 21.96 0.36 -13.71
N LEU A 88 22.12 0.33 -12.39
CA LEU A 88 21.20 -0.40 -11.50
C LEU A 88 20.02 0.45 -11.05
N THR A 89 20.18 1.78 -10.95
CA THR A 89 19.13 2.73 -10.55
C THR A 89 18.25 3.22 -11.71
N THR A 90 18.79 3.24 -12.93
CA THR A 90 18.16 3.87 -14.09
C THR A 90 17.64 2.84 -15.09
N GLY A 91 16.40 3.04 -15.56
CA GLY A 91 15.79 2.23 -16.61
C GLY A 91 16.32 2.61 -18.00
N SER A 92 16.47 1.61 -18.88
CA SER A 92 17.01 1.76 -20.25
C SER A 92 16.17 2.61 -21.20
N GLY A 93 14.92 2.92 -20.84
CA GLY A 93 13.98 3.71 -21.63
C GLY A 93 12.74 2.93 -22.04
N TRP A 94 11.67 3.64 -22.40
CA TRP A 94 10.40 3.02 -22.76
C TRP A 94 10.52 2.22 -24.07
N GLN A 95 10.14 0.94 -24.03
CA GLN A 95 10.23 -0.03 -25.14
C GLN A 95 11.65 -0.24 -25.71
N GLN A 96 12.70 0.09 -24.94
CA GLN A 96 14.10 -0.13 -25.33
C GLN A 96 14.60 -1.55 -25.07
N GLU A 97 13.86 -2.33 -24.28
CA GLU A 97 14.23 -3.64 -23.76
C GLU A 97 12.99 -4.56 -23.65
N GLN A 98 13.17 -5.79 -23.18
CA GLN A 98 12.13 -6.83 -23.20
C GLN A 98 10.96 -6.60 -22.23
N CYS A 99 11.20 -5.93 -21.10
CA CYS A 99 10.24 -5.77 -20.00
C CYS A 99 9.68 -4.34 -19.93
N VAL A 100 8.52 -4.13 -19.29
CA VAL A 100 7.85 -2.81 -19.24
C VAL A 100 8.69 -1.76 -18.51
N GLY A 101 9.58 -2.19 -17.61
CA GLY A 101 10.80 -1.48 -17.27
C GLY A 101 11.97 -2.46 -17.21
N GLN A 102 13.17 -2.03 -17.61
CA GLN A 102 14.39 -2.82 -17.44
C GLN A 102 15.57 -1.92 -17.12
N THR A 103 16.43 -2.31 -16.18
CA THR A 103 17.65 -1.54 -15.83
C THR A 103 18.85 -1.95 -16.70
N GLY A 104 19.91 -1.14 -16.76
CA GLY A 104 21.09 -1.42 -17.59
C GLY A 104 21.96 -2.60 -17.11
N GLY A 105 21.92 -2.92 -15.81
CA GLY A 105 22.67 -4.04 -15.22
C GLY A 105 24.19 -3.83 -15.15
N VAL A 106 24.94 -4.91 -14.90
CA VAL A 106 26.41 -4.89 -14.76
C VAL A 106 27.04 -6.09 -15.51
N PRO A 107 27.21 -6.00 -16.84
CA PRO A 107 27.71 -7.11 -17.66
C PRO A 107 29.09 -7.63 -17.25
N ARG A 108 29.98 -6.75 -16.76
CA ARG A 108 31.33 -7.09 -16.27
C ARG A 108 31.32 -8.08 -15.11
N LEU A 109 30.28 -8.05 -14.26
CA LEU A 109 30.08 -8.97 -13.15
C LEU A 109 29.04 -10.07 -13.46
N GLY A 110 28.59 -10.18 -14.72
CA GLY A 110 27.56 -11.13 -15.14
C GLY A 110 26.14 -10.80 -14.67
N ILE A 111 25.92 -9.63 -14.06
CA ILE A 111 24.61 -9.19 -13.58
C ILE A 111 23.83 -8.62 -14.76
N ARG A 112 22.70 -9.23 -15.11
CA ARG A 112 21.81 -8.73 -16.17
C ARG A 112 21.01 -7.52 -15.68
N GLY A 113 20.45 -6.77 -16.62
CA GLY A 113 19.41 -5.78 -16.32
C GLY A 113 18.26 -6.40 -15.54
N GLN A 114 17.75 -5.70 -14.52
CA GLN A 114 16.60 -6.20 -13.75
C GLN A 114 15.33 -6.01 -14.59
N CYS A 115 14.62 -7.10 -14.86
CA CYS A 115 13.33 -7.05 -15.56
C CYS A 115 12.21 -6.74 -14.56
N LEU A 116 11.57 -5.58 -14.72
CA LEU A 116 10.41 -5.13 -13.95
C LEU A 116 9.17 -5.36 -14.82
N GLN A 117 8.28 -6.26 -14.40
CA GLN A 117 7.11 -6.66 -15.21
C GLN A 117 5.80 -6.55 -14.43
N ASP A 118 4.80 -5.89 -15.04
CA ASP A 118 3.41 -5.97 -14.61
C ASP A 118 2.91 -7.43 -14.66
N SER A 119 1.90 -7.83 -13.89
CA SER A 119 0.91 -7.03 -13.16
C SER A 119 0.59 -7.64 -11.78
N PRO A 120 -0.24 -6.98 -10.95
CA PRO A 120 -0.80 -7.57 -9.73
C PRO A 120 -1.67 -8.82 -9.92
N VAL A 121 -1.98 -9.21 -11.17
CA VAL A 121 -2.93 -10.29 -11.53
C VAL A 121 -2.38 -11.33 -12.53
N GLY A 122 -1.08 -11.33 -12.82
CA GLY A 122 -0.43 -12.22 -13.81
C GLY A 122 0.56 -11.46 -14.70
N VAL A 123 1.37 -12.17 -15.49
CA VAL A 123 2.45 -11.56 -16.29
C VAL A 123 1.87 -10.82 -17.52
N ARG A 124 2.11 -9.50 -17.61
CA ARG A 124 1.61 -8.64 -18.69
C ARG A 124 2.45 -8.80 -19.96
N TYR A 125 1.81 -8.60 -21.12
CA TYR A 125 2.44 -8.55 -22.45
C TYR A 125 3.33 -9.78 -22.78
N THR A 126 2.87 -10.98 -22.42
CA THR A 126 3.51 -12.23 -22.84
C THR A 126 2.47 -13.31 -23.12
N ASP A 127 2.91 -14.43 -23.69
CA ASP A 127 2.11 -15.60 -24.06
C ASP A 127 2.20 -16.73 -23.02
N PHE A 128 1.32 -17.73 -23.11
CA PHE A 128 1.36 -18.96 -22.29
C PHE A 128 1.44 -18.75 -20.76
N VAL A 129 0.73 -17.74 -20.25
CA VAL A 129 0.62 -17.39 -18.82
C VAL A 129 -0.84 -17.31 -18.37
N SER A 130 -1.08 -17.35 -17.07
CA SER A 130 -2.44 -17.29 -16.48
C SER A 130 -2.88 -15.86 -16.20
N LEU A 131 -4.19 -15.64 -16.22
CA LEU A 131 -4.83 -14.45 -15.65
C LEU A 131 -5.50 -14.84 -14.32
N PHE A 132 -4.98 -14.31 -13.22
CA PHE A 132 -5.47 -14.61 -11.87
C PHE A 132 -6.63 -13.68 -11.47
N PRO A 133 -7.48 -14.06 -10.50
CA PRO A 133 -8.50 -13.17 -9.94
C PRO A 133 -7.88 -11.86 -9.43
N ALA A 134 -8.65 -10.77 -9.49
CA ALA A 134 -8.23 -9.42 -9.11
C ALA A 134 -7.85 -9.30 -7.63
N GLY A 135 -7.18 -8.20 -7.25
CA GLY A 135 -6.91 -7.88 -5.84
C GLY A 135 -8.18 -7.86 -5.00
N ILE A 136 -9.28 -7.30 -5.51
CA ILE A 136 -10.55 -7.23 -4.80
C ILE A 136 -11.30 -8.57 -4.75
N ASN A 137 -11.09 -9.43 -5.76
CA ASN A 137 -11.45 -10.84 -5.66
C ASN A 137 -10.60 -11.57 -4.62
N VAL A 138 -9.42 -11.05 -4.27
CA VAL A 138 -8.62 -11.47 -3.11
C VAL A 138 -9.05 -10.73 -1.84
N GLY A 139 -9.57 -9.50 -1.87
CA GLY A 139 -10.19 -8.89 -0.69
C GLY A 139 -11.34 -9.74 -0.17
N ALA A 140 -12.22 -10.18 -1.07
CA ALA A 140 -13.43 -10.94 -0.76
C ALA A 140 -13.17 -12.33 -0.15
N THR A 141 -11.92 -12.69 0.10
CA THR A 141 -11.46 -14.05 0.38
C THR A 141 -11.29 -14.35 1.86
N TRP A 142 -10.95 -13.30 2.62
CA TRP A 142 -10.89 -13.26 4.07
C TRP A 142 -10.18 -14.44 4.75
N ASP A 143 -9.08 -14.94 4.16
CA ASP A 143 -8.38 -16.10 4.72
C ASP A 143 -6.86 -16.02 4.43
N LYS A 144 -6.09 -16.86 5.12
CA LYS A 144 -4.63 -16.98 5.21
C LYS A 144 -4.13 -18.44 5.04
N ARG A 145 -4.78 -19.29 4.20
CA ARG A 145 -4.31 -20.60 3.60
C ARG A 145 -4.05 -20.83 2.03
N LEU A 146 -4.30 -19.92 1.04
CA LEU A 146 -4.05 -20.00 -0.46
C LEU A 146 -3.71 -18.70 -1.29
N ALA A 147 -3.93 -17.41 -0.93
CA ALA A 147 -3.52 -16.29 -1.83
C ALA A 147 -2.02 -15.88 -1.77
N TYR A 148 -1.22 -16.39 -0.83
CA TYR A 148 0.22 -16.58 -1.11
C TYR A 148 0.37 -17.59 -2.23
N GLU A 149 -0.40 -18.69 -2.28
CA GLU A 149 -0.35 -19.62 -3.43
C GLU A 149 -0.74 -18.94 -4.76
N ARG A 150 -1.66 -17.96 -4.76
CA ARG A 150 -1.87 -17.03 -5.90
C ARG A 150 -0.59 -16.22 -6.20
N GLY A 151 -0.02 -15.54 -5.20
CA GLY A 151 1.25 -14.82 -5.32
C GLY A 151 2.43 -15.67 -5.81
N LYS A 152 2.52 -16.92 -5.37
CA LYS A 152 3.53 -17.93 -5.71
C LYS A 152 3.28 -18.52 -7.10
N SER A 153 2.02 -18.68 -7.51
CA SER A 153 1.69 -19.06 -8.88
C SER A 153 2.08 -17.95 -9.86
N MET A 154 1.72 -16.70 -9.57
CA MET A 154 2.20 -15.52 -10.32
C MET A 154 3.73 -15.39 -10.28
N GLY A 155 4.35 -15.66 -9.14
CA GLY A 155 5.80 -15.64 -8.96
C GLY A 155 6.51 -16.72 -9.78
N PHE A 156 5.94 -17.93 -9.90
CA PHE A 156 6.49 -18.98 -10.76
C PHE A 156 6.39 -18.59 -12.24
N GLU A 157 5.23 -18.10 -12.70
CA GLU A 157 5.09 -17.62 -14.09
C GLU A 157 6.02 -16.45 -14.39
N SER A 158 6.19 -15.54 -13.43
CA SER A 158 7.12 -14.41 -13.50
C SER A 158 8.58 -14.90 -13.60
N ARG A 159 9.00 -15.80 -12.70
CA ARG A 159 10.34 -16.41 -12.68
C ARG A 159 10.66 -17.12 -14.00
N ASP A 160 9.72 -17.92 -14.49
CA ASP A 160 9.91 -18.78 -15.65
C ASP A 160 9.87 -17.98 -16.97
N LYS A 161 9.32 -16.75 -16.92
CA LYS A 161 9.48 -15.69 -17.95
C LYS A 161 10.72 -14.82 -17.77
N GLY A 162 11.55 -15.04 -16.74
CA GLY A 162 12.78 -14.28 -16.48
C GLY A 162 12.58 -12.94 -15.74
N VAL A 163 11.39 -12.68 -15.20
CA VAL A 163 11.07 -11.46 -14.46
C VAL A 163 11.86 -11.40 -13.15
N THR A 164 12.49 -10.25 -12.88
CA THR A 164 13.23 -10.00 -11.64
C THR A 164 12.30 -9.43 -10.56
N VAL A 165 11.43 -8.47 -10.94
CA VAL A 165 10.47 -7.80 -10.07
C VAL A 165 9.08 -7.87 -10.67
N GLN A 166 8.13 -8.50 -9.97
CA GLN A 166 6.72 -8.41 -10.31
C GLN A 166 6.16 -7.08 -9.76
N LEU A 167 5.56 -6.26 -10.62
CA LEU A 167 4.99 -4.96 -10.27
C LEU A 167 3.62 -5.09 -9.59
N GLY A 168 3.60 -5.76 -8.45
CA GLY A 168 2.45 -5.94 -7.57
C GLY A 168 2.86 -6.61 -6.26
N PRO A 169 1.94 -6.69 -5.27
CA PRO A 169 0.51 -6.42 -5.34
C PRO A 169 0.17 -4.94 -5.05
N VAL A 170 -1.09 -4.60 -4.78
CA VAL A 170 -1.54 -3.21 -4.57
C VAL A 170 -2.19 -3.00 -3.20
N ALA A 171 -1.85 -1.89 -2.54
CA ALA A 171 -2.55 -1.34 -1.37
C ALA A 171 -2.89 0.16 -1.50
N GLY A 172 -2.45 0.81 -2.58
CA GLY A 172 -2.84 2.18 -2.96
C GLY A 172 -3.24 2.20 -4.45
N ALA A 173 -4.46 2.54 -4.88
CA ALA A 173 -5.61 2.93 -4.07
C ALA A 173 -5.99 1.88 -3.01
N LEU A 174 -6.24 2.34 -1.78
CA LEU A 174 -6.83 1.54 -0.71
C LEU A 174 -8.33 1.38 -0.95
N GLY A 175 -8.98 2.46 -1.40
CA GLY A 175 -10.40 2.48 -1.73
C GLY A 175 -11.19 3.63 -1.10
N ARG A 176 -10.58 4.80 -0.89
CA ARG A 176 -11.20 5.99 -0.28
C ARG A 176 -12.62 6.24 -0.78
N SER A 177 -12.81 6.17 -2.09
CA SER A 177 -14.08 6.41 -2.78
C SER A 177 -14.44 5.24 -3.71
N PRO A 178 -15.69 4.74 -3.70
CA PRO A 178 -16.07 3.50 -4.40
C PRO A 178 -16.03 3.63 -5.92
N ALA A 179 -16.09 4.86 -6.45
CA ALA A 179 -16.08 5.15 -7.88
C ALA A 179 -14.68 5.27 -8.49
N SER A 180 -13.62 5.02 -7.71
CA SER A 180 -12.24 5.08 -8.21
C SER A 180 -11.86 3.87 -9.06
N GLY A 181 -11.25 4.14 -10.22
CA GLY A 181 -11.06 3.15 -11.29
C GLY A 181 -10.06 2.03 -11.01
N ARG A 182 -9.30 2.08 -9.91
CA ARG A 182 -8.22 1.11 -9.60
C ARG A 182 -8.34 0.39 -8.26
N ASN A 183 -9.41 0.64 -7.49
CA ASN A 183 -9.69 -0.07 -6.23
C ASN A 183 -9.67 -1.61 -6.39
N TRP A 184 -10.01 -2.10 -7.58
CA TRP A 184 -10.05 -3.53 -7.91
C TRP A 184 -8.68 -4.21 -7.97
N GLU A 185 -7.59 -3.46 -8.19
CA GLU A 185 -6.21 -3.98 -8.13
C GLU A 185 -5.76 -4.21 -6.68
N GLY A 186 -6.23 -3.37 -5.75
CA GLY A 186 -6.09 -3.52 -4.30
C GLY A 186 -7.14 -4.46 -3.71
N PHE A 187 -7.17 -4.60 -2.37
CA PHE A 187 -7.97 -5.63 -1.70
C PHE A 187 -9.27 -5.10 -1.09
N SER A 188 -9.18 -4.06 -0.25
CA SER A 188 -10.29 -3.53 0.56
C SER A 188 -10.01 -2.11 1.07
N PRO A 189 -11.02 -1.23 1.22
CA PRO A 189 -10.89 0.00 2.00
C PRO A 189 -10.55 -0.21 3.48
N ASP A 190 -10.61 -1.44 4.02
CA ASP A 190 -10.12 -1.70 5.37
C ASP A 190 -8.60 -1.97 5.41
N PRO A 191 -7.84 -1.24 6.25
CA PRO A 191 -6.38 -1.35 6.28
C PRO A 191 -5.87 -2.62 6.95
N TYR A 192 -6.64 -3.27 7.84
CA TYR A 192 -6.23 -4.54 8.46
C TYR A 192 -6.44 -5.70 7.49
N LEU A 193 -7.61 -5.77 6.85
CA LEU A 193 -7.89 -6.77 5.81
C LEU A 193 -6.93 -6.62 4.63
N THR A 194 -6.76 -5.39 4.11
CA THR A 194 -5.77 -5.11 3.08
C THR A 194 -4.37 -5.41 3.59
N GLY A 195 -3.99 -5.02 4.80
CA GLY A 195 -2.67 -5.33 5.38
C GLY A 195 -2.34 -6.82 5.29
N LYS A 196 -3.14 -7.69 5.92
CA LYS A 196 -2.89 -9.14 5.93
C LYS A 196 -2.89 -9.76 4.51
N LEU A 197 -3.73 -9.27 3.59
CA LEU A 197 -3.89 -9.82 2.22
C LEU A 197 -2.92 -9.22 1.16
N PHE A 198 -2.51 -7.98 1.35
CA PHE A 198 -1.48 -7.30 0.58
C PHE A 198 -0.14 -7.92 0.91
N ALA A 199 0.20 -7.91 2.20
CA ALA A 199 1.23 -8.75 2.75
C ALA A 199 1.09 -10.15 2.14
N ALA A 200 -0.09 -10.78 2.17
CA ALA A 200 -0.28 -12.14 1.69
C ALA A 200 0.29 -12.50 0.33
N SER A 201 -0.05 -11.70 -0.66
CA SER A 201 0.40 -11.92 -2.02
C SER A 201 1.93 -11.77 -2.13
N ILE A 202 2.54 -10.88 -1.33
CA ILE A 202 3.97 -10.57 -1.35
C ILE A 202 4.86 -11.74 -0.85
N ARG A 203 4.64 -12.30 0.37
CA ARG A 203 5.42 -13.49 0.82
C ARG A 203 5.24 -14.67 -0.14
N GLY A 204 4.16 -14.67 -0.92
CA GLY A 204 3.92 -15.66 -1.95
C GLY A 204 4.83 -15.49 -3.15
N ILE A 205 4.81 -14.31 -3.77
CA ILE A 205 5.70 -13.96 -4.89
C ILE A 205 7.15 -14.27 -4.51
N GLN A 206 7.62 -13.76 -3.38
CA GLN A 206 9.03 -13.86 -3.01
C GLN A 206 9.51 -15.26 -2.60
N SER A 207 8.59 -16.19 -2.25
CA SER A 207 8.97 -17.60 -2.07
C SER A 207 9.41 -18.32 -3.36
N THR A 208 9.28 -17.67 -4.52
CA THR A 208 9.70 -18.21 -5.83
C THR A 208 11.07 -17.73 -6.29
N GLY A 209 11.64 -16.70 -5.65
CA GLY A 209 12.86 -16.00 -6.08
C GLY A 209 12.62 -14.71 -6.87
N VAL A 210 11.36 -14.37 -7.19
CA VAL A 210 10.97 -13.09 -7.80
C VAL A 210 10.75 -12.03 -6.71
N GLN A 211 11.25 -10.81 -6.92
CA GLN A 211 10.95 -9.68 -6.05
C GLN A 211 9.51 -9.22 -6.27
N ALA A 212 8.82 -8.84 -5.20
CA ALA A 212 7.54 -8.16 -5.29
C ALA A 212 7.74 -6.64 -5.33
N CYS A 213 6.66 -5.90 -5.60
CA CYS A 213 6.65 -4.45 -5.59
C CYS A 213 5.36 -3.94 -4.92
N ALA A 214 5.49 -3.39 -3.73
CA ALA A 214 4.37 -2.77 -3.02
C ALA A 214 3.98 -1.45 -3.73
N LYS A 215 2.71 -1.29 -4.16
CA LYS A 215 2.28 -0.10 -4.91
C LYS A 215 0.85 0.37 -4.61
N HIS A 216 0.45 1.59 -4.92
CA HIS A 216 1.28 2.75 -5.31
C HIS A 216 1.38 3.67 -4.09
N TYR A 217 2.60 3.99 -3.66
CA TYR A 217 2.86 4.67 -2.40
C TYR A 217 2.97 6.20 -2.60
N VAL A 218 2.06 7.04 -2.11
CA VAL A 218 0.82 6.76 -1.38
C VAL A 218 -0.26 7.78 -1.76
N GLY A 219 -1.53 7.49 -1.43
CA GLY A 219 -2.64 8.42 -1.66
C GLY A 219 -3.14 8.51 -3.10
N ASN A 220 -2.77 7.59 -4.00
CA ASN A 220 -3.27 7.52 -5.39
C ASN A 220 -4.71 6.98 -5.44
N GLU A 221 -5.62 7.60 -4.70
CA GLU A 221 -6.99 7.11 -4.48
C GLU A 221 -7.94 7.41 -5.66
N GLN A 222 -7.50 8.16 -6.68
CA GLN A 222 -8.28 8.39 -7.90
C GLN A 222 -7.44 8.45 -9.18
N GLU A 223 -8.11 8.27 -10.31
CA GLU A 223 -7.53 8.31 -11.66
C GLU A 223 -7.52 9.72 -12.26
N HIS A 224 -8.56 10.52 -11.99
CA HIS A 224 -8.63 11.89 -12.51
C HIS A 224 -7.48 12.74 -11.95
N PHE A 225 -6.82 13.49 -12.83
CA PHE A 225 -5.70 14.39 -12.51
C PHE A 225 -4.42 13.72 -12.02
N ARG A 226 -4.28 12.39 -12.09
CA ARG A 226 -3.04 11.70 -11.69
C ARG A 226 -1.81 12.05 -12.56
N GLN A 227 -2.01 12.54 -13.78
CA GLN A 227 -0.95 12.93 -14.71
C GLN A 227 -1.36 14.14 -15.56
N VAL A 228 -0.42 15.05 -15.81
CA VAL A 228 -0.67 16.28 -16.60
C VAL A 228 -0.97 15.99 -18.08
N PRO A 229 -0.22 15.11 -18.81
CA PRO A 229 -0.51 14.83 -20.22
C PRO A 229 -1.90 14.18 -20.40
N GLU A 230 -2.18 13.12 -19.65
CA GLU A 230 -3.47 12.42 -19.65
C GLU A 230 -4.64 13.37 -19.37
N SER A 231 -4.49 14.29 -18.40
CA SER A 231 -5.52 15.28 -18.10
C SER A 231 -5.77 16.25 -19.26
N ARG A 232 -4.71 16.67 -19.96
CA ARG A 232 -4.80 17.57 -21.12
C ARG A 232 -5.43 16.88 -22.33
N ASP A 233 -5.14 15.60 -22.54
CA ASP A 233 -5.78 14.78 -23.57
C ASP A 233 -7.29 14.60 -23.32
N TYR A 234 -7.71 14.60 -22.05
CA TYR A 234 -9.12 14.67 -21.63
C TYR A 234 -9.68 16.12 -21.55
N GLY A 235 -8.94 17.13 -21.99
CA GLY A 235 -9.40 18.53 -22.08
C GLY A 235 -9.20 19.38 -20.81
N PHE A 236 -8.59 18.84 -19.76
CA PHE A 236 -8.33 19.56 -18.50
C PHE A 236 -6.92 20.18 -18.46
N ASN A 237 -6.85 21.51 -18.47
CA ASN A 237 -5.59 22.24 -18.39
C ASN A 237 -5.12 22.41 -16.93
N ILE A 238 -4.35 21.43 -16.43
CA ILE A 238 -3.68 21.49 -15.12
C ILE A 238 -2.17 21.72 -15.26
N THR A 239 -1.52 22.22 -14.20
CA THR A 239 -0.09 22.54 -14.16
C THR A 239 0.76 21.41 -13.55
N GLN A 240 0.24 20.69 -12.56
CA GLN A 240 0.84 19.50 -11.95
C GLN A 240 -0.24 18.43 -11.72
N PRO A 241 0.12 17.16 -11.41
CA PRO A 241 -0.85 16.17 -10.94
C PRO A 241 -1.60 16.64 -9.68
N GLY A 242 -2.79 16.08 -9.45
CA GLY A 242 -3.57 16.37 -8.25
C GLY A 242 -2.84 16.00 -6.95
N SER A 243 -3.05 16.81 -5.91
CA SER A 243 -2.53 16.58 -4.56
C SER A 243 -3.55 15.92 -3.66
N SER A 244 -3.20 14.75 -3.12
CA SER A 244 -3.89 14.13 -2.01
C SER A 244 -3.40 14.77 -0.71
N ASN A 245 -4.26 15.55 -0.07
CA ASN A 245 -3.94 16.27 1.16
C ASN A 245 -4.49 15.49 2.35
N ILE A 246 -3.59 14.95 3.16
CA ILE A 246 -3.87 13.93 4.19
C ILE A 246 -3.17 14.32 5.49
N ASP A 247 -3.88 14.18 6.61
CA ASP A 247 -3.32 14.39 7.95
C ASP A 247 -2.48 13.20 8.43
N ASP A 248 -1.57 13.48 9.36
CA ASP A 248 -0.59 12.50 9.85
C ASP A 248 -1.22 11.30 10.59
N GLN A 249 -2.34 11.49 11.30
CA GLN A 249 -3.04 10.40 11.99
C GLN A 249 -3.76 9.48 10.98
N THR A 250 -4.53 10.06 10.06
CA THR A 250 -5.21 9.30 8.99
C THR A 250 -4.21 8.59 8.10
N LEU A 251 -3.08 9.23 7.79
CA LEU A 251 -2.00 8.61 7.04
C LEU A 251 -1.50 7.32 7.74
N HIS A 252 -1.17 7.39 9.03
CA HIS A 252 -0.65 6.25 9.80
C HIS A 252 -1.71 5.17 10.10
N GLU A 253 -2.91 5.56 10.53
CA GLU A 253 -3.97 4.62 10.95
C GLU A 253 -4.71 3.94 9.77
N LEU A 254 -4.64 4.52 8.57
CA LEU A 254 -5.38 4.04 7.39
C LEU A 254 -4.48 3.74 6.18
N TYR A 255 -3.80 4.74 5.60
CA TYR A 255 -3.18 4.57 4.27
C TYR A 255 -1.79 3.93 4.28
N VAL A 256 -0.98 4.16 5.33
CA VAL A 256 0.35 3.54 5.50
C VAL A 256 0.26 2.20 6.22
N TRP A 257 -0.72 2.01 7.11
CA TRP A 257 -0.96 0.76 7.84
C TRP A 257 -0.83 -0.53 6.99
N PRO A 258 -1.46 -0.69 5.81
CA PRO A 258 -1.33 -1.92 5.03
C PRO A 258 0.08 -2.14 4.50
N PHE A 259 0.81 -1.07 4.17
CA PHE A 259 2.22 -1.16 3.81
C PHE A 259 3.06 -1.47 5.07
N ALA A 260 2.76 -0.92 6.24
CA ALA A 260 3.41 -1.32 7.50
C ALA A 260 3.13 -2.79 7.87
N ASP A 261 1.96 -3.32 7.51
CA ASP A 261 1.63 -4.74 7.65
C ASP A 261 2.36 -5.62 6.63
N ALA A 262 2.87 -5.02 5.56
CA ALA A 262 3.86 -5.65 4.73
C ALA A 262 5.16 -5.83 5.60
N VAL A 263 5.71 -4.79 6.23
CA VAL A 263 6.63 -4.75 7.42
C VAL A 263 6.15 -5.59 8.59
N LYS A 264 5.91 -6.90 8.40
CA LYS A 264 6.40 -7.85 9.39
C LYS A 264 7.35 -8.98 8.93
N ALA A 265 7.56 -9.21 7.65
CA ALA A 265 8.85 -9.68 7.10
C ALA A 265 9.02 -9.18 5.63
N GLY A 266 10.23 -9.05 5.04
CA GLY A 266 10.59 -8.14 3.90
C GLY A 266 10.24 -8.43 2.41
N VAL A 267 9.54 -7.51 1.69
CA VAL A 267 9.63 -7.30 0.20
C VAL A 267 10.82 -6.44 -0.20
N ALA A 268 11.33 -6.66 -1.42
CA ALA A 268 12.49 -5.95 -1.97
C ALA A 268 12.23 -4.58 -2.62
N SER A 269 10.99 -4.20 -2.99
CA SER A 269 10.74 -2.91 -3.66
C SER A 269 9.37 -2.27 -3.41
N VAL A 270 9.31 -0.96 -3.67
CA VAL A 270 8.09 -0.12 -3.69
C VAL A 270 8.04 0.69 -4.98
N MET A 271 6.82 0.91 -5.47
CA MET A 271 6.55 1.92 -6.50
C MET A 271 5.82 3.10 -5.87
N CYS A 272 6.50 4.24 -5.84
CA CYS A 272 5.91 5.53 -5.52
C CYS A 272 4.79 5.90 -6.52
N SER A 273 3.84 6.73 -6.11
CA SER A 273 2.68 7.08 -6.92
C SER A 273 2.89 8.29 -7.84
N TYR A 274 1.91 8.55 -8.73
CA TYR A 274 1.94 9.69 -9.64
C TYR A 274 1.45 11.00 -8.98
N ASN A 275 0.51 10.92 -8.04
CA ASN A 275 -0.07 12.07 -7.36
C ASN A 275 0.96 12.86 -6.53
N LEU A 276 0.59 14.09 -6.17
CA LEU A 276 1.21 14.82 -5.08
C LEU A 276 0.62 14.32 -3.75
N VAL A 277 1.42 14.35 -2.69
CA VAL A 277 0.96 14.20 -1.29
C VAL A 277 1.38 15.47 -0.57
N ASN A 278 0.43 16.19 0.04
CA ASN A 278 0.65 17.49 0.66
C ASN A 278 1.50 18.42 -0.25
N ASN A 279 1.06 18.54 -1.51
CA ASN A 279 1.65 19.29 -2.62
C ASN A 279 3.12 18.98 -2.98
N SER A 280 3.66 17.82 -2.55
CA SER A 280 4.95 17.30 -3.01
C SER A 280 4.78 15.96 -3.73
N GLN A 281 5.34 15.82 -4.93
CA GLN A 281 5.15 14.65 -5.80
C GLN A 281 5.71 13.39 -5.12
N ALA A 282 4.92 12.31 -5.03
CA ALA A 282 5.20 11.19 -4.13
C ALA A 282 6.57 10.50 -4.31
N CYS A 283 7.13 10.48 -5.53
CA CYS A 283 8.46 9.89 -5.78
C CYS A 283 9.64 10.77 -5.31
N GLN A 284 9.42 12.06 -5.06
CA GLN A 284 10.40 13.00 -4.51
C GLN A 284 10.00 13.54 -3.12
N ASN A 285 8.87 13.09 -2.57
CA ASN A 285 8.39 13.53 -1.27
C ASN A 285 9.29 12.96 -0.16
N SER A 286 10.06 13.81 0.50
CA SER A 286 11.03 13.42 1.53
C SER A 286 10.40 12.83 2.80
N GLU A 287 9.21 13.31 3.15
CA GLU A 287 8.44 12.85 4.32
C GLU A 287 7.98 11.40 4.12
N GLN A 288 7.44 11.11 2.93
CA GLN A 288 6.80 9.84 2.60
C GLN A 288 7.77 8.80 2.02
N SER A 289 8.64 9.20 1.08
CA SER A 289 9.45 8.28 0.28
C SER A 289 10.65 7.69 1.05
N GLY A 290 11.40 8.53 1.76
CA GLY A 290 12.68 8.14 2.36
C GLY A 290 12.56 7.37 3.67
N ASN A 291 11.76 7.87 4.61
CA ASN A 291 11.68 7.34 5.97
C ASN A 291 10.64 6.21 6.09
N ALA A 292 9.40 6.49 5.68
CA ALA A 292 8.27 5.61 5.93
C ALA A 292 8.29 4.30 5.12
N ILE A 293 9.21 4.12 4.16
CA ILE A 293 9.23 2.93 3.28
C ILE A 293 10.22 1.84 3.69
N ALA A 294 11.27 2.18 4.44
CA ALA A 294 12.27 1.21 4.90
C ALA A 294 11.70 0.17 5.88
N ASP A 295 10.62 0.54 6.58
CA ASP A 295 9.99 -0.26 7.63
C ASP A 295 8.78 -1.10 7.12
N VAL A 296 8.47 -1.14 5.79
CA VAL A 296 7.07 -1.27 5.28
C VAL A 296 6.75 -2.30 4.10
N LEU A 297 7.08 -3.62 4.15
CA LEU A 297 7.16 -4.68 3.06
C LEU A 297 7.06 -6.27 3.41
N TYR A 298 6.03 -7.18 3.08
CA TYR A 298 5.74 -8.74 3.10
C TYR A 298 4.87 -9.72 4.11
N GLY A 299 3.77 -10.42 3.61
CA GLY A 299 3.10 -11.79 3.91
C GLY A 299 1.79 -12.10 4.77
N ARG A 300 0.86 -13.14 4.66
CA ARG A 300 0.57 -14.47 3.91
C ARG A 300 -0.97 -14.98 3.86
N VAL A 301 -1.54 -15.48 2.70
CA VAL A 301 -2.64 -16.53 2.35
C VAL A 301 -4.21 -16.38 1.84
N ASN A 302 -5.26 -17.30 1.98
CA ASN A 302 -6.44 -17.92 1.09
C ASN A 302 -7.83 -17.25 0.71
N PRO A 303 -8.75 -17.95 -0.07
CA PRO A 303 -10.20 -17.61 -0.30
C PRO A 303 -11.44 -18.52 -0.01
N GLY A 304 -12.57 -17.84 0.35
CA GLY A 304 -14.01 -18.22 0.34
C GLY A 304 -14.82 -17.35 1.32
N ALA A 305 -15.99 -16.82 0.92
CA ALA A 305 -16.06 -15.36 0.76
C ALA A 305 -17.05 -14.54 1.63
N LYS A 306 -16.60 -13.34 2.02
CA LYS A 306 -17.38 -12.23 2.59
C LYS A 306 -17.07 -10.93 1.81
N LEU A 307 -17.96 -9.94 1.83
CA LEU A 307 -17.76 -8.66 1.12
C LEU A 307 -16.58 -7.86 1.70
N PRO A 308 -15.60 -7.43 0.88
CA PRO A 308 -14.45 -6.65 1.35
C PRO A 308 -14.70 -5.13 1.33
N PHE A 309 -15.91 -4.70 1.04
CA PHE A 309 -16.37 -3.30 1.03
C PHE A 309 -17.87 -3.26 1.36
N THR A 310 -18.39 -2.10 1.71
CA THR A 310 -19.81 -1.89 2.00
C THR A 310 -20.61 -1.66 0.71
N MET A 311 -21.84 -2.21 0.64
CA MET A 311 -22.80 -1.94 -0.42
C MET A 311 -23.86 -0.94 0.05
N GLY A 312 -23.68 0.34 -0.28
CA GLY A 312 -24.63 1.43 0.01
C GLY A 312 -25.89 1.40 -0.84
N ARG A 313 -26.87 2.24 -0.50
CA ARG A 313 -28.13 2.41 -1.25
C ARG A 313 -28.03 3.49 -2.31
N LYS A 314 -27.25 4.53 -2.06
CA LYS A 314 -26.95 5.65 -2.95
C LYS A 314 -25.50 6.11 -2.78
N ARG A 315 -24.96 6.81 -3.78
CA ARG A 315 -23.56 7.29 -3.84
C ARG A 315 -23.14 8.11 -2.61
N SER A 316 -24.01 9.01 -2.13
CA SER A 316 -23.74 9.82 -0.93
C SER A 316 -23.60 9.00 0.37
N ASP A 317 -24.11 7.75 0.41
CA ASP A 317 -23.97 6.91 1.60
C ASP A 317 -22.50 6.57 1.89
N TYR A 318 -21.59 6.74 0.93
CA TYR A 318 -20.15 6.52 1.11
C TYR A 318 -19.41 7.75 1.68
N GLY A 319 -19.99 8.95 1.61
CA GLY A 319 -19.43 10.16 2.24
C GLY A 319 -18.21 10.79 1.55
N THR A 320 -17.54 10.06 0.66
CA THR A 320 -16.46 10.57 -0.19
C THR A 320 -16.81 10.42 -1.67
N ASP A 321 -16.18 11.23 -2.52
CA ASP A 321 -16.27 11.08 -3.96
C ASP A 321 -14.95 11.43 -4.69
N VAL A 322 -14.89 11.07 -5.97
CA VAL A 322 -13.79 11.39 -6.89
C VAL A 322 -13.92 12.84 -7.36
N LEU A 323 -12.81 13.58 -7.38
CA LEU A 323 -12.75 14.90 -8.01
C LEU A 323 -12.78 14.75 -9.52
N TYR A 324 -13.93 15.04 -10.15
CA TYR A 324 -14.14 14.94 -11.60
C TYR A 324 -13.75 16.19 -12.39
N THR A 325 -13.65 17.35 -11.74
CA THR A 325 -13.32 18.64 -12.35
C THR A 325 -12.22 19.34 -11.56
N PRO A 326 -11.23 20.00 -12.19
CA PRO A 326 -10.21 20.75 -11.47
C PRO A 326 -10.83 21.85 -10.59
N ASN A 327 -10.52 21.84 -9.29
CA ASN A 327 -10.89 22.90 -8.36
C ASN A 327 -9.81 23.99 -8.21
N SER A 328 -8.64 23.79 -8.83
CA SER A 328 -7.48 24.69 -8.86
C SER A 328 -6.47 24.23 -9.93
N GLU A 329 -5.45 25.04 -10.24
CA GLU A 329 -4.44 24.72 -11.27
C GLU A 329 -3.68 23.41 -11.00
N VAL A 330 -3.41 23.13 -9.72
CA VAL A 330 -3.00 21.84 -9.17
C VAL A 330 -4.19 21.31 -8.37
N PRO A 331 -4.99 20.36 -8.88
CA PRO A 331 -6.23 19.94 -8.23
C PRO A 331 -5.98 19.43 -6.80
N GLN A 332 -6.82 19.82 -5.85
CA GLN A 332 -6.67 19.48 -4.43
C GLN A 332 -7.74 18.49 -4.00
N LEU A 333 -7.32 17.31 -3.55
CA LEU A 333 -8.15 16.22 -3.02
C LEU A 333 -7.92 16.17 -1.51
N ASN A 334 -8.79 16.84 -0.74
CA ASN A 334 -8.64 16.96 0.72
C ASN A 334 -9.34 15.80 1.43
N PHE A 335 -8.62 15.00 2.21
CA PHE A 335 -9.11 13.80 2.88
C PHE A 335 -9.80 14.17 4.22
N GLN A 336 -10.74 15.12 4.19
CA GLN A 336 -11.36 15.70 5.40
C GLN A 336 -12.25 14.73 6.17
N GLU A 337 -12.63 13.60 5.57
CA GLU A 337 -13.23 12.45 6.27
C GLU A 337 -12.24 11.72 7.20
N GLY A 338 -10.93 11.95 7.06
CA GLY A 338 -9.89 11.25 7.79
C GLY A 338 -10.00 9.73 7.66
N VAL A 339 -10.07 9.03 8.80
CA VAL A 339 -10.24 7.57 8.86
C VAL A 339 -11.64 7.06 8.47
N PHE A 340 -12.63 7.93 8.25
CA PHE A 340 -14.05 7.56 8.11
C PHE A 340 -14.48 7.14 6.69
N ILE A 341 -13.71 6.26 6.04
CA ILE A 341 -14.07 5.66 4.74
C ILE A 341 -14.83 4.33 4.89
N ASP A 342 -15.56 3.94 3.84
CA ASP A 342 -16.40 2.73 3.77
C ASP A 342 -17.22 2.52 5.06
N TYR A 343 -17.22 1.32 5.65
CA TYR A 343 -18.06 1.00 6.80
C TYR A 343 -17.81 1.91 8.03
N ARG A 344 -16.61 2.46 8.20
CA ARG A 344 -16.32 3.46 9.26
C ARG A 344 -17.16 4.72 9.04
N GLY A 345 -17.24 5.18 7.80
CA GLY A 345 -18.07 6.31 7.36
C GLY A 345 -19.57 6.04 7.36
N PHE A 346 -20.00 4.78 7.17
CA PHE A 346 -21.39 4.36 7.36
C PHE A 346 -21.76 4.34 8.85
N ASP A 347 -20.92 3.77 9.71
CA ASP A 347 -21.15 3.71 11.16
C ASP A 347 -21.19 5.10 11.79
N HIS A 348 -20.26 5.99 11.43
CA HIS A 348 -20.20 7.36 11.94
C HIS A 348 -21.48 8.17 11.67
N ARG A 349 -22.00 8.09 10.44
CA ARG A 349 -23.23 8.80 10.04
C ARG A 349 -24.52 8.01 10.32
N ASN A 350 -24.42 6.88 11.01
CA ASN A 350 -25.52 5.94 11.25
C ASN A 350 -26.26 5.51 9.95
N ALA A 351 -25.53 5.47 8.82
CA ALA A 351 -26.07 5.03 7.55
C ALA A 351 -26.34 3.52 7.57
N THR A 352 -27.42 3.11 6.94
CA THR A 352 -27.81 1.70 6.82
C THR A 352 -27.48 1.19 5.42
N PRO A 353 -26.53 0.25 5.25
CA PRO A 353 -26.22 -0.32 3.95
C PRO A 353 -27.37 -1.21 3.40
N ILE A 354 -27.14 -1.79 2.23
CA ILE A 354 -27.86 -2.97 1.73
C ILE A 354 -27.18 -4.23 2.28
N TYR A 355 -25.85 -4.28 2.16
CA TYR A 355 -24.98 -5.30 2.77
C TYR A 355 -23.74 -4.60 3.33
N GLU A 356 -23.39 -4.86 4.57
CA GLU A 356 -22.24 -4.28 5.26
C GLU A 356 -20.89 -4.92 4.88
N PHE A 357 -19.80 -4.24 5.18
CA PHE A 357 -18.46 -4.82 5.16
C PHE A 357 -18.41 -6.10 6.01
N GLY A 358 -17.79 -7.15 5.48
CA GLY A 358 -17.72 -8.46 6.14
C GLY A 358 -18.99 -9.32 6.03
N PHE A 359 -20.06 -8.84 5.38
CA PHE A 359 -21.26 -9.65 5.15
C PHE A 359 -21.01 -10.78 4.13
N GLY A 360 -21.60 -11.96 4.36
CA GLY A 360 -21.65 -13.04 3.39
C GLY A 360 -22.40 -14.26 3.92
N LEU A 361 -23.36 -14.75 3.14
CA LEU A 361 -24.17 -15.92 3.44
C LEU A 361 -23.41 -17.23 3.15
N SER A 362 -23.77 -18.28 3.88
CA SER A 362 -23.34 -19.66 3.64
C SER A 362 -24.54 -20.55 3.31
N TYR A 363 -24.29 -21.77 2.82
CA TYR A 363 -25.33 -22.80 2.64
C TYR A 363 -25.64 -23.57 3.95
N THR A 364 -24.96 -23.22 5.04
CA THR A 364 -25.22 -23.70 6.41
C THR A 364 -25.30 -22.51 7.37
N THR A 365 -25.72 -22.74 8.61
CA THR A 365 -25.76 -21.74 9.68
C THR A 365 -24.62 -21.95 10.67
N PHE A 366 -24.16 -20.86 11.29
CA PHE A 366 -23.14 -20.88 12.33
C PHE A 366 -23.63 -20.14 13.58
N GLU A 367 -23.26 -20.63 14.75
CA GLU A 367 -23.48 -19.96 16.04
C GLU A 367 -22.14 -19.68 16.72
N TYR A 368 -22.05 -18.53 17.38
CA TYR A 368 -20.86 -18.03 18.07
C TYR A 368 -21.10 -18.11 19.58
N SER A 369 -20.18 -18.72 20.33
CA SER A 369 -20.24 -18.86 21.78
C SER A 369 -18.89 -18.63 22.45
N ASP A 370 -18.89 -18.57 23.79
CA ASP A 370 -17.69 -18.69 24.62
C ASP A 370 -16.55 -17.70 24.28
N LEU A 371 -16.91 -16.42 24.13
CA LEU A 371 -15.93 -15.34 23.99
C LEU A 371 -15.03 -15.29 25.23
N THR A 372 -13.73 -15.51 25.03
CA THR A 372 -12.70 -15.50 26.08
C THR A 372 -11.63 -14.47 25.75
N VAL A 373 -11.03 -13.88 26.78
CA VAL A 373 -9.89 -12.98 26.66
C VAL A 373 -8.81 -13.44 27.63
N GLU A 374 -7.64 -13.76 27.10
CA GLU A 374 -6.41 -13.98 27.85
C GLU A 374 -5.55 -12.72 27.68
N LYS A 375 -5.19 -12.07 28.78
CA LYS A 375 -4.20 -10.97 28.82
C LYS A 375 -2.82 -11.57 29.05
N LEU A 376 -1.86 -11.21 28.22
CA LEU A 376 -0.49 -11.72 28.28
C LEU A 376 0.40 -10.78 29.12
N ASP A 377 1.31 -11.36 29.90
CA ASP A 377 2.35 -10.61 30.61
C ASP A 377 3.47 -10.26 29.61
N VAL A 378 3.64 -8.97 29.34
CA VAL A 378 4.48 -8.43 28.27
C VAL A 378 5.10 -7.11 28.72
N ALA A 379 6.30 -6.82 28.20
CA ALA A 379 7.04 -5.62 28.56
C ALA A 379 6.25 -4.33 28.25
N GLU A 380 6.51 -3.27 29.00
CA GLU A 380 6.10 -1.93 28.60
C GLU A 380 6.65 -1.55 27.22
N TYR A 381 5.86 -0.78 26.48
CA TYR A 381 6.34 -0.16 25.25
C TYR A 381 7.48 0.80 25.56
N LYS A 382 8.52 0.78 24.72
CA LYS A 382 9.68 1.66 24.85
C LYS A 382 9.94 2.28 23.49
N PRO A 383 9.75 3.60 23.33
CA PRO A 383 10.16 4.32 22.13
C PRO A 383 11.60 4.00 21.74
N THR A 384 11.85 3.85 20.44
CA THR A 384 13.18 3.61 19.90
C THR A 384 14.08 4.80 20.21
N THR A 385 15.32 4.52 20.59
CA THR A 385 16.31 5.54 21.00
C THR A 385 17.67 5.25 20.40
N GLY A 386 18.53 6.28 20.35
CA GLY A 386 19.86 6.22 19.78
C GLY A 386 19.96 6.91 18.41
N ILE A 387 21.07 6.67 17.74
CA ILE A 387 21.44 7.30 16.46
C ILE A 387 21.92 6.24 15.46
N SER A 388 21.80 6.54 14.17
CA SER A 388 22.45 5.78 13.10
C SER A 388 23.98 5.95 13.15
N GLY A 389 24.71 5.03 12.51
CA GLY A 389 26.08 5.33 12.09
C GLY A 389 26.06 6.27 10.88
N PRO A 390 27.15 7.01 10.58
CA PRO A 390 27.24 7.85 9.38
C PRO A 390 27.08 7.04 8.08
N ALA A 391 26.77 7.73 6.98
CA ALA A 391 26.48 7.12 5.69
C ALA A 391 27.70 6.33 5.15
N PRO A 392 27.56 5.03 4.87
CA PRO A 392 28.67 4.23 4.38
C PRO A 392 28.88 4.42 2.87
N ILE A 393 30.12 4.66 2.46
CA ILE A 393 30.53 4.72 1.05
C ILE A 393 31.14 3.37 0.64
N TYR A 394 30.60 2.76 -0.42
CA TYR A 394 31.03 1.45 -0.92
C TYR A 394 31.75 1.57 -2.26
N GLY A 395 33.00 1.10 -2.30
CA GLY A 395 33.89 1.20 -3.47
C GLY A 395 34.51 2.59 -3.65
N ILE A 396 35.15 2.82 -4.80
CA ILE A 396 35.87 4.07 -5.12
C ILE A 396 35.28 4.67 -6.40
N ILE A 397 35.07 5.99 -6.41
CA ILE A 397 34.72 6.76 -7.61
C ILE A 397 36.04 7.26 -8.24
N ASN A 398 36.16 7.16 -9.57
CA ASN A 398 37.24 7.83 -10.28
C ASN A 398 36.91 9.33 -10.40
N ASN A 399 37.87 10.21 -10.19
CA ASN A 399 37.67 11.66 -10.33
C ASN A 399 38.14 12.21 -11.69
N ASP A 400 38.63 11.34 -12.58
CA ASP A 400 38.92 11.68 -13.97
C ASP A 400 37.67 11.50 -14.85
N THR A 401 37.10 12.62 -15.30
CA THR A 401 35.91 12.64 -16.17
C THR A 401 36.08 11.84 -17.47
N SER A 402 37.31 11.61 -17.94
CA SER A 402 37.56 10.81 -19.15
C SER A 402 37.28 9.32 -18.97
N ALA A 403 37.21 8.82 -17.73
CA ALA A 403 36.77 7.44 -17.45
C ALA A 403 35.24 7.27 -17.50
N HIS A 404 34.50 8.37 -17.57
CA HIS A 404 33.03 8.41 -17.51
C HIS A 404 32.38 8.74 -18.87
N THR A 405 33.18 8.99 -19.91
CA THR A 405 32.70 9.25 -21.28
C THR A 405 32.22 7.96 -21.96
N PHE A 406 31.40 8.13 -23.01
CA PHE A 406 30.82 7.03 -23.76
C PHE A 406 31.89 6.18 -24.48
N PRO A 407 31.98 4.85 -24.26
CA PRO A 407 33.00 4.01 -24.88
C PRO A 407 32.92 3.95 -26.41
N GLU A 408 34.06 4.16 -27.08
CA GLU A 408 34.17 4.18 -28.55
C GLU A 408 33.73 2.87 -29.23
N ASN A 409 33.77 1.75 -28.51
CA ASN A 409 33.42 0.42 -29.02
C ASN A 409 31.94 0.04 -28.87
N ILE A 410 31.09 0.94 -28.35
CA ILE A 410 29.65 0.71 -28.18
C ILE A 410 28.86 1.52 -29.22
N THR A 411 27.94 0.86 -29.92
CA THR A 411 26.99 1.56 -30.80
C THR A 411 25.83 2.12 -29.97
N ARG A 412 25.61 3.44 -30.05
CA ARG A 412 24.48 4.11 -29.39
C ARG A 412 23.16 3.71 -30.06
N ILE A 413 22.23 3.16 -29.28
CA ILE A 413 20.85 2.89 -29.71
C ILE A 413 20.02 4.17 -29.52
N PRO A 414 19.25 4.64 -30.52
CA PRO A 414 18.41 5.83 -30.38
C PRO A 414 17.36 5.69 -29.28
N LEU A 415 17.24 6.73 -28.45
CA LEU A 415 16.34 6.80 -27.28
C LEU A 415 16.64 5.82 -26.13
N TYR A 416 17.72 5.03 -26.22
CA TYR A 416 18.23 4.23 -25.11
C TYR A 416 18.94 5.13 -24.09
N ILE A 417 18.64 4.94 -22.80
CA ILE A 417 19.20 5.70 -21.68
C ILE A 417 20.48 5.03 -21.17
N TYR A 418 21.58 5.77 -21.17
CA TYR A 418 22.90 5.30 -20.76
C TYR A 418 23.45 6.09 -19.57
N SER A 419 24.35 5.48 -18.81
CA SER A 419 25.05 6.08 -17.66
C SER A 419 26.23 7.01 -18.03
N TRP A 420 26.64 7.05 -19.30
CA TRP A 420 27.88 7.71 -19.74
C TRP A 420 27.69 9.15 -20.20
N LEU A 421 28.74 9.95 -20.00
CA LEU A 421 28.85 11.35 -20.46
C LEU A 421 29.10 11.43 -21.98
N ASN A 422 28.72 12.57 -22.58
CA ASN A 422 29.01 12.86 -23.98
C ASN A 422 30.45 13.36 -24.20
N SER A 423 30.98 14.11 -23.23
CA SER A 423 32.33 14.66 -23.26
C SER A 423 32.89 14.74 -21.83
N THR A 424 34.16 15.14 -21.69
CA THR A 424 34.75 15.44 -20.37
C THR A 424 34.23 16.75 -19.75
N ASN A 425 33.43 17.53 -20.49
CA ASN A 425 32.75 18.71 -19.98
C ASN A 425 31.39 18.30 -19.36
N LEU A 426 31.32 18.38 -18.03
CA LEU A 426 30.11 18.03 -17.27
C LEU A 426 28.93 18.95 -17.59
N SER A 427 29.14 20.23 -17.85
CA SER A 427 28.07 21.18 -18.18
C SER A 427 27.47 20.90 -19.57
N GLU A 428 28.32 20.59 -20.55
CA GLU A 428 27.90 20.16 -21.89
C GLU A 428 27.16 18.81 -21.83
N SER A 429 27.66 17.85 -21.04
CA SER A 429 27.04 16.53 -20.90
C SER A 429 25.73 16.56 -20.09
N TYR A 430 25.56 17.51 -19.18
CA TYR A 430 24.32 17.75 -18.43
C TYR A 430 23.24 18.44 -19.29
N GLY A 431 23.64 19.29 -20.24
CA GLY A 431 22.76 19.82 -21.29
C GLY A 431 21.74 20.88 -20.87
N ALA A 432 21.69 21.29 -19.59
CA ALA A 432 20.79 22.32 -19.08
C ALA A 432 21.52 23.46 -18.35
N ALA A 433 20.93 24.66 -18.36
CA ALA A 433 21.58 25.91 -17.96
C ALA A 433 21.82 26.07 -16.45
N ASN A 434 21.19 25.24 -15.61
CA ASN A 434 21.31 25.23 -14.14
C ASN A 434 22.42 24.28 -13.64
N PHE A 435 23.36 23.88 -14.49
CA PHE A 435 24.50 23.05 -14.06
C PHE A 435 25.31 23.75 -12.96
N GLY A 436 25.46 23.08 -11.81
CA GLY A 436 26.19 23.60 -10.65
C GLY A 436 25.41 24.57 -9.76
N ASP A 437 24.14 24.86 -10.08
CA ASP A 437 23.23 25.50 -9.13
C ASP A 437 22.77 24.45 -8.11
N ASN A 438 23.12 24.67 -6.84
CA ASN A 438 22.71 23.83 -5.70
C ASN A 438 21.66 24.53 -4.81
N SER A 439 21.15 25.71 -5.20
CA SER A 439 20.24 26.52 -4.36
C SER A 439 18.86 25.88 -4.14
N PHE A 440 18.48 24.90 -4.97
CA PHE A 440 17.26 24.12 -4.81
C PHE A 440 17.37 22.98 -3.79
N ILE A 441 18.58 22.64 -3.31
CA ILE A 441 18.83 21.50 -2.44
C ILE A 441 18.44 21.86 -0.99
N PRO A 442 17.48 21.16 -0.35
CA PRO A 442 17.05 21.48 1.01
C PRO A 442 18.14 21.28 2.07
N GLU A 443 17.97 21.96 3.21
CA GLU A 443 18.85 21.77 4.36
C GLU A 443 18.87 20.29 4.80
N ASN A 444 20.04 19.80 5.20
CA ASN A 444 20.32 18.41 5.57
C ASN A 444 20.15 17.35 4.46
N ALA A 445 19.73 17.69 3.23
CA ALA A 445 19.57 16.72 2.14
C ALA A 445 20.88 16.05 1.69
N LEU A 446 22.03 16.69 1.94
CA LEU A 446 23.38 16.16 1.70
C LEU A 446 24.12 15.77 2.99
N ASN A 447 23.42 15.62 4.13
CA ASN A 447 24.04 15.31 5.41
C ASN A 447 24.34 13.80 5.51
N ASP A 448 25.61 13.45 5.61
CA ASP A 448 26.14 12.07 5.72
C ASP A 448 26.40 11.64 7.17
N SER A 449 26.15 12.52 8.15
CA SER A 449 26.39 12.26 9.56
C SER A 449 25.22 11.50 10.22
N SER A 450 25.51 10.88 11.36
CA SER A 450 24.53 10.15 12.18
C SER A 450 23.27 10.96 12.48
N PHE A 451 22.09 10.37 12.24
CA PHE A 451 20.78 10.94 12.55
C PHE A 451 20.11 10.17 13.71
N PRO A 452 19.24 10.82 14.53
CA PRO A 452 18.47 10.13 15.57
C PRO A 452 17.40 9.23 14.95
N TYR A 453 17.19 8.05 15.56
CA TYR A 453 16.08 7.18 15.15
C TYR A 453 14.73 7.77 15.62
N PRO A 454 13.67 7.76 14.79
CA PRO A 454 12.31 8.10 15.23
C PRO A 454 11.82 7.15 16.34
N PRO A 455 10.99 7.62 17.30
CA PRO A 455 10.54 6.82 18.44
C PRO A 455 9.70 5.60 18.02
N SER A 456 8.90 5.76 16.96
CA SER A 456 8.09 4.74 16.30
C SER A 456 8.86 3.81 15.36
N SER A 457 10.12 4.10 15.02
CA SER A 457 10.91 3.34 14.04
C SER A 457 11.42 2.00 14.58
N GLY A 458 11.75 1.07 13.68
CA GLY A 458 12.39 -0.18 14.06
C GLY A 458 12.44 -1.21 12.93
N PRO A 459 13.36 -2.18 13.01
CA PRO A 459 13.60 -3.11 11.92
C PRO A 459 12.36 -3.96 11.65
N ASN A 460 11.90 -3.98 10.39
CA ASN A 460 10.73 -4.74 9.98
C ASN A 460 9.45 -4.36 10.77
N GLY A 461 8.86 -3.21 10.43
CA GLY A 461 7.51 -2.82 10.86
C GLY A 461 7.41 -1.62 11.79
N GLY A 462 8.46 -0.80 11.89
CA GLY A 462 8.60 0.13 13.00
C GLY A 462 9.02 -0.59 14.29
N ASN A 463 8.81 0.09 15.41
CA ASN A 463 9.25 -0.35 16.72
C ASN A 463 8.73 -1.77 17.05
N GLN A 464 9.62 -2.65 17.51
CA GLN A 464 9.26 -4.05 17.74
C GLN A 464 8.21 -4.24 18.82
N GLY A 465 8.14 -3.33 19.81
CA GLY A 465 7.10 -3.37 20.83
C GLY A 465 5.67 -3.19 20.29
N LEU A 466 5.51 -2.63 19.08
CA LEU A 466 4.21 -2.53 18.40
C LEU A 466 3.63 -3.91 18.04
N TRP A 467 4.50 -4.91 17.91
CA TRP A 467 4.18 -6.26 17.43
C TRP A 467 4.07 -7.28 18.57
N ASP A 468 4.28 -6.87 19.81
CA ASP A 468 3.99 -7.68 21.00
C ASP A 468 2.49 -8.01 21.03
N ILE A 469 2.15 -9.29 21.17
CA ILE A 469 0.75 -9.71 21.37
C ILE A 469 0.38 -9.42 22.83
N LEU A 470 -0.59 -8.53 23.05
CA LEU A 470 -1.06 -8.15 24.39
C LEU A 470 -2.19 -9.06 24.88
N TYR A 471 -3.02 -9.56 23.95
CA TYR A 471 -4.15 -10.42 24.27
C TYR A 471 -4.33 -11.54 23.23
N HIS A 472 -4.81 -12.69 23.68
CA HIS A 472 -5.51 -13.66 22.83
C HIS A 472 -7.01 -13.54 23.09
N VAL A 473 -7.80 -13.37 22.02
CA VAL A 473 -9.26 -13.41 22.07
C VAL A 473 -9.74 -14.72 21.45
N GLY A 474 -10.29 -15.62 22.26
CA GLY A 474 -10.84 -16.89 21.82
C GLY A 474 -12.35 -16.83 21.59
N VAL A 475 -12.86 -17.55 20.59
CA VAL A 475 -14.30 -17.74 20.36
C VAL A 475 -14.57 -19.16 19.86
N ASN A 476 -15.69 -19.75 20.28
CA ASN A 476 -16.20 -21.01 19.74
C ASN A 476 -17.19 -20.74 18.61
N ILE A 477 -17.08 -21.49 17.51
CA ILE A 477 -17.93 -21.36 16.33
C ILE A 477 -18.48 -22.74 15.98
N THR A 478 -19.80 -22.89 16.01
CA THR A 478 -20.47 -24.17 15.77
C THR A 478 -21.27 -24.12 14.47
N ASN A 479 -21.05 -25.08 13.56
CA ASN A 479 -21.92 -25.26 12.39
C ASN A 479 -23.21 -25.95 12.82
N THR A 480 -24.31 -25.19 12.88
CA THR A 480 -25.62 -25.65 13.38
C THR A 480 -26.56 -26.15 12.27
N GLY A 481 -26.16 -25.99 11.00
CA GLY A 481 -26.94 -26.46 9.86
C GLY A 481 -26.66 -27.91 9.48
N HIS A 482 -26.79 -28.24 8.19
CA HIS A 482 -26.83 -29.62 7.70
C HIS A 482 -25.81 -29.94 6.60
N VAL A 483 -24.97 -28.98 6.22
CA VAL A 483 -23.88 -29.18 5.24
C VAL A 483 -22.57 -28.64 5.78
N VAL A 484 -21.44 -29.21 5.35
CA VAL A 484 -20.12 -28.65 5.62
C VAL A 484 -20.04 -27.25 5.00
N GLY A 485 -19.46 -26.31 5.72
CA GLY A 485 -19.36 -24.93 5.27
C GLY A 485 -18.10 -24.25 5.80
N ASP A 486 -17.73 -23.16 5.15
CA ASP A 486 -16.71 -22.23 5.64
C ASP A 486 -17.40 -21.07 6.38
N GLU A 487 -16.81 -20.65 7.50
CA GLU A 487 -17.14 -19.38 8.17
C GLU A 487 -15.89 -18.50 8.28
N VAL A 488 -16.10 -17.19 8.18
CA VAL A 488 -15.12 -16.14 8.40
C VAL A 488 -15.52 -15.36 9.66
N PRO A 489 -15.10 -15.82 10.86
CA PRO A 489 -15.27 -15.07 12.09
C PRO A 489 -14.41 -13.81 12.08
N GLN A 490 -14.99 -12.69 12.50
CA GLN A 490 -14.37 -11.38 12.44
C GLN A 490 -14.33 -10.75 13.84
N LEU A 491 -13.19 -10.18 14.19
CA LEU A 491 -12.97 -9.42 15.42
C LEU A 491 -12.79 -7.94 15.10
N TYR A 492 -13.60 -7.12 15.74
CA TYR A 492 -13.51 -5.66 15.70
C TYR A 492 -13.21 -5.09 17.08
N LEU A 493 -12.49 -3.97 17.14
CA LEU A 493 -12.27 -3.19 18.35
C LEU A 493 -12.98 -1.83 18.27
N SER A 494 -13.60 -1.42 19.36
CA SER A 494 -13.83 0.00 19.64
C SER A 494 -12.69 0.51 20.51
N MET A 495 -12.04 1.60 20.09
CA MET A 495 -10.86 2.19 20.74
C MET A 495 -11.23 3.09 21.93
N GLY A 496 -12.46 3.61 21.91
CA GLY A 496 -13.14 4.25 23.04
C GLY A 496 -12.98 5.77 23.16
N GLY A 497 -12.15 6.41 22.33
CA GLY A 497 -11.97 7.86 22.30
C GLY A 497 -13.09 8.61 21.54
N PRO A 498 -13.16 9.95 21.70
CA PRO A 498 -14.26 10.77 21.18
C PRO A 498 -14.26 10.91 19.64
N TYR A 499 -13.15 10.57 18.99
CA TYR A 499 -12.94 10.72 17.55
C TYR A 499 -12.67 9.38 16.83
N ASP A 500 -12.68 8.26 17.55
CA ASP A 500 -12.43 6.94 16.97
C ASP A 500 -13.64 6.45 16.14
N PRO A 501 -13.42 5.63 15.10
CA PRO A 501 -14.48 4.84 14.50
C PRO A 501 -15.12 3.92 15.55
N LYS A 502 -16.45 3.78 15.48
CA LYS A 502 -17.24 2.90 16.38
C LYS A 502 -16.64 1.50 16.52
N ALA A 503 -16.15 0.93 15.42
CA ALA A 503 -15.49 -0.36 15.35
C ALA A 503 -14.42 -0.38 14.24
N VAL A 504 -13.25 -0.97 14.50
CA VAL A 504 -12.18 -1.19 13.50
C VAL A 504 -11.80 -2.67 13.44
N LEU A 505 -11.65 -3.25 12.24
CA LEU A 505 -11.25 -4.66 12.10
C LEU A 505 -9.83 -4.86 12.65
N ARG A 506 -9.66 -5.89 13.49
CA ARG A 506 -8.37 -6.27 14.11
C ARG A 506 -8.14 -7.78 14.21
N GLY A 507 -9.07 -8.60 13.74
CA GLY A 507 -8.85 -10.02 13.57
C GLY A 507 -9.82 -10.60 12.54
N PHE A 508 -9.33 -11.54 11.75
CA PHE A 508 -10.16 -12.45 10.97
C PHE A 508 -9.41 -13.75 10.77
N GLU A 509 -10.13 -14.85 10.75
CA GLU A 509 -9.67 -16.15 10.27
C GLU A 509 -10.75 -16.72 9.36
N ARG A 510 -10.47 -17.87 8.76
CA ARG A 510 -11.51 -18.66 8.11
C ARG A 510 -11.32 -20.13 8.40
N VAL A 511 -12.43 -20.78 8.72
CA VAL A 511 -12.47 -22.15 9.19
C VAL A 511 -13.53 -22.94 8.44
N THR A 512 -13.16 -24.14 7.98
CA THR A 512 -14.10 -25.13 7.44
C THR A 512 -14.63 -25.97 8.59
N ILE A 513 -15.96 -26.10 8.72
CA ILE A 513 -16.61 -26.75 9.86
C ILE A 513 -17.66 -27.75 9.37
N ASP A 514 -17.57 -29.00 9.80
CA ASP A 514 -18.58 -30.04 9.53
C ASP A 514 -19.87 -29.83 10.35
N PRO A 515 -21.04 -30.32 9.90
CA PRO A 515 -22.30 -30.21 10.63
C PRO A 515 -22.23 -30.73 12.07
N GLY A 516 -22.73 -29.94 13.01
CA GLY A 516 -22.71 -30.28 14.45
C GLY A 516 -21.31 -30.33 15.05
N LYS A 517 -20.31 -29.71 14.41
CA LYS A 517 -18.97 -29.50 14.99
C LYS A 517 -18.77 -28.06 15.42
N THR A 518 -17.97 -27.92 16.47
CA THR A 518 -17.47 -26.65 16.99
C THR A 518 -15.97 -26.59 16.72
N VAL A 519 -15.49 -25.42 16.30
CA VAL A 519 -14.05 -25.09 16.27
C VAL A 519 -13.81 -23.89 17.16
N GLN A 520 -12.67 -23.87 17.85
CA GLN A 520 -12.20 -22.68 18.56
C GLN A 520 -11.30 -21.87 17.61
N VAL A 521 -11.52 -20.56 17.55
CA VAL A 521 -10.69 -19.60 16.82
C VAL A 521 -10.10 -18.61 17.81
N THR A 522 -8.81 -18.30 17.64
CA THR A 522 -8.07 -17.40 18.53
C THR A 522 -7.45 -16.27 17.73
N PHE A 523 -7.78 -15.04 18.09
CA PHE A 523 -7.24 -13.82 17.50
C PHE A 523 -6.15 -13.23 18.40
N PRO A 524 -4.88 -13.19 17.97
CA PRO A 524 -3.84 -12.44 18.66
C PRO A 524 -3.99 -10.94 18.35
N LEU A 525 -4.09 -10.11 19.40
CA LEU A 525 -4.12 -8.65 19.28
C LEU A 525 -2.75 -8.08 19.63
N ALA A 526 -2.07 -7.47 18.65
CA ALA A 526 -0.80 -6.79 18.86
C ALA A 526 -0.99 -5.43 19.56
N ARG A 527 0.08 -4.88 20.14
CA ARG A 527 0.05 -3.52 20.72
C ARG A 527 -0.43 -2.47 19.72
N ARG A 528 0.03 -2.55 18.46
CA ARG A 528 -0.42 -1.66 17.37
C ARG A 528 -1.92 -1.78 17.06
N ASP A 529 -2.51 -2.96 17.25
CA ASP A 529 -3.94 -3.17 17.03
C ASP A 529 -4.81 -2.38 18.02
N LEU A 530 -4.23 -2.05 19.19
CA LEU A 530 -4.83 -1.37 20.34
C LEU A 530 -4.36 0.08 20.53
N ALA A 531 -3.54 0.61 19.61
CA ALA A 531 -2.96 1.95 19.67
C ALA A 531 -3.55 2.90 18.63
N ASN A 532 -3.55 4.19 18.96
CA ASN A 532 -3.77 5.30 18.04
C ASN A 532 -2.40 5.91 17.66
N TRP A 533 -2.34 6.66 16.56
CA TRP A 533 -1.16 7.48 16.25
C TRP A 533 -1.24 8.83 16.96
N ASP A 534 -0.23 9.15 17.76
CA ASP A 534 -0.10 10.45 18.43
C ASP A 534 0.81 11.37 17.60
N THR A 535 0.21 12.41 17.03
CA THR A 535 0.89 13.37 16.16
C THR A 535 1.89 14.27 16.90
N GLU A 536 1.72 14.48 18.21
CA GLU A 536 2.66 15.27 19.02
C GLU A 536 3.86 14.42 19.46
N ALA A 537 3.63 13.16 19.83
CA ALA A 537 4.69 12.21 20.17
C ALA A 537 5.43 11.64 18.95
N GLN A 538 4.81 11.67 17.76
CA GLN A 538 5.23 10.97 16.54
C GLN A 538 5.42 9.45 16.77
N ASP A 539 4.53 8.87 17.59
CA ASP A 539 4.58 7.47 18.03
C ASP A 539 3.19 6.89 18.28
N TRP A 540 3.10 5.57 18.42
CA TRP A 540 1.86 4.85 18.68
C TRP A 540 1.55 4.76 20.18
N VAL A 541 0.38 5.24 20.59
CA VAL A 541 -0.04 5.31 21.99
C VAL A 541 -1.29 4.46 22.22
N VAL A 542 -1.23 3.53 23.18
CA VAL A 542 -2.41 2.83 23.70
C VAL A 542 -3.12 3.78 24.68
N SER A 543 -4.13 4.49 24.18
CA SER A 543 -4.86 5.52 24.92
C SER A 543 -5.64 4.97 26.14
N GLU A 544 -5.84 5.78 27.18
CA GLU A 544 -6.51 5.37 28.44
C GLU A 544 -8.01 5.01 28.29
N TYR A 545 -8.62 5.32 27.14
CA TYR A 545 -10.01 4.96 26.85
C TYR A 545 -10.22 3.44 26.86
N LYS A 546 -11.38 2.99 27.36
CA LYS A 546 -11.70 1.56 27.46
C LYS A 546 -11.89 0.91 26.09
N LYS A 547 -11.07 -0.09 25.78
CA LYS A 547 -11.18 -0.88 24.53
C LYS A 547 -12.29 -1.90 24.68
N THR A 548 -13.13 -2.03 23.67
CA THR A 548 -14.19 -3.06 23.63
C THR A 548 -14.00 -3.95 22.41
N VAL A 549 -13.85 -5.25 22.64
CA VAL A 549 -13.82 -6.30 21.62
C VAL A 549 -15.24 -6.66 21.22
N PHE A 550 -15.44 -6.85 19.92
CA PHE A 550 -16.65 -7.41 19.32
C PHE A 550 -16.26 -8.56 18.40
N VAL A 551 -17.03 -9.66 18.41
CA VAL A 551 -16.81 -10.83 17.56
C VAL A 551 -18.15 -11.30 16.96
N GLY A 552 -18.13 -11.63 15.67
CA GLY A 552 -19.31 -12.13 14.95
C GLY A 552 -19.03 -12.40 13.46
N SER A 553 -20.08 -12.37 12.63
CA SER A 553 -20.04 -12.82 11.23
C SER A 553 -19.95 -11.69 10.18
N SER A 554 -20.09 -10.43 10.60
CA SER A 554 -19.90 -9.22 9.79
C SER A 554 -19.62 -7.98 10.67
N SER A 555 -19.39 -6.79 10.06
CA SER A 555 -19.27 -5.52 10.81
C SER A 555 -20.56 -5.05 11.51
N ARG A 556 -21.72 -5.66 11.23
CA ARG A 556 -23.01 -5.32 11.88
C ARG A 556 -23.64 -6.50 12.61
N ASP A 557 -23.32 -7.74 12.27
CA ASP A 557 -23.61 -8.94 13.07
C ASP A 557 -22.46 -9.23 14.05
N LEU A 558 -22.47 -8.49 15.16
CA LEU A 558 -21.47 -8.54 16.23
C LEU A 558 -22.08 -9.18 17.48
N SER A 559 -22.33 -10.49 17.40
CA SER A 559 -23.11 -11.26 18.37
C SER A 559 -22.50 -11.33 19.78
N LEU A 560 -21.18 -11.24 19.90
CA LEU A 560 -20.46 -11.32 21.19
C LEU A 560 -19.60 -10.06 21.39
N SER A 561 -19.48 -9.59 22.63
CA SER A 561 -18.61 -8.46 22.98
C SER A 561 -18.12 -8.49 24.42
N THR A 562 -16.95 -7.94 24.68
CA THR A 562 -16.42 -7.70 26.04
C THR A 562 -15.48 -6.49 26.08
N VAL A 563 -15.32 -5.88 27.25
CA VAL A 563 -14.29 -4.87 27.50
C VAL A 563 -12.94 -5.58 27.72
N LEU A 564 -11.84 -4.95 27.31
CA LEU A 564 -10.48 -5.34 27.69
C LEU A 564 -10.08 -4.64 29.00
N GLU A 565 -9.61 -5.42 29.96
CA GLU A 565 -9.05 -4.99 31.26
C GLU A 565 -7.52 -4.97 31.22
#